data_AF-D8P813-F1
#
_entry.id   AF-D8P813-F1
#
_cell.length_a   1.000
_cell.length_b   1.000
_cell.length_c   1.000
_cell.angle_alpha   90.00
_cell.angle_beta   90.00
_cell.angle_gamma   90.00
#
_symmetry.space_group_name_H-M   'P 1'
#
loop_
_entity.id
_entity.type
_entity.pdbx_description
1 polymer ?
#
loop_
_entity_poly.entity_id
_entity_poly.type
_entity_poly.pdbx_seq_one_letter_code
_entity_poly.pdbx_strand_id
1 'polypeptide(L)'
;MASKQAFWSVPAKDGEPDLWVCMSCLSEAFCRKVPMPACPTCHGVSTYEAFTLAAVQDWGTEELIAKAVAAQRDAEAISAAPATPPLESVQ
;
A
#
# COMPACT_ATOMS: atom_id res chain seq x y z
N MET A 1 25.43 3.24 -1.83
CA MET A 1 24.49 4.31 -2.21
C MET A 1 23.09 3.79 -1.93
N ALA A 2 22.40 4.34 -0.94
CA ALA A 2 21.02 3.95 -0.65
C ALA A 2 20.14 4.54 -1.76
N SER A 3 19.76 3.72 -2.74
CA SER A 3 18.85 4.12 -3.80
C SER A 3 17.57 4.62 -3.13
N LYS A 4 17.32 5.93 -3.23
CA LYS A 4 16.15 6.59 -2.65
C LYS A 4 14.92 6.01 -3.34
N GLN A 5 14.30 5.03 -2.70
CA GLN A 5 13.15 4.34 -3.27
C GLN A 5 12.00 5.33 -3.40
N ALA A 6 11.61 5.61 -4.64
CA ALA A 6 10.50 6.48 -4.92
C ALA A 6 9.21 5.68 -4.80
N PHE A 7 8.19 6.25 -4.16
CA PHE A 7 6.86 5.67 -4.13
C PHE A 7 5.93 6.60 -4.88
N TRP A 8 5.18 6.04 -5.81
CA TRP A 8 4.15 6.78 -6.52
C TRP A 8 2.82 6.56 -5.83
N SER A 9 2.21 7.64 -5.35
CA SER A 9 0.91 7.60 -4.69
C SER A 9 -0.19 7.36 -5.72
N VAL A 10 -1.07 6.41 -5.43
CA VAL A 10 -2.25 6.10 -6.23
C VAL A 10 -3.46 6.64 -5.49
N PRO A 11 -4.27 7.53 -6.10
CA PRO A 11 -5.45 8.06 -5.46
C PRO A 11 -6.44 6.93 -5.16
N ALA A 12 -6.95 6.93 -3.94
CA ALA A 12 -8.04 6.05 -3.52
C ALA A 12 -9.29 6.37 -4.34
N LYS A 13 -9.94 5.37 -4.91
CA LYS A 13 -11.30 5.51 -5.43
C LYS A 13 -12.18 4.49 -4.71
N ASP A 14 -13.26 4.97 -4.12
CA ASP A 14 -14.28 4.13 -3.49
C ASP A 14 -14.69 3.00 -4.44
N GLY A 15 -14.47 1.76 -4.00
CA GLY A 15 -14.82 0.54 -4.74
C GLY A 15 -13.76 0.00 -5.71
N GLU A 16 -12.59 0.64 -5.83
CA GLU A 16 -11.50 0.17 -6.70
C GLU A 16 -10.38 -0.51 -5.89
N PRO A 17 -9.58 -1.41 -6.51
CA PRO A 17 -8.49 -2.09 -5.81
C PRO A 17 -7.41 -1.12 -5.33
N ASP A 18 -7.35 -0.88 -4.03
CA ASP A 18 -6.34 -0.03 -3.39
C ASP A 18 -4.99 -0.74 -3.16
N LEU A 19 -4.93 -2.08 -3.29
CA LEU A 19 -3.73 -2.86 -3.01
C LEU A 19 -2.98 -3.19 -4.29
N TRP A 20 -1.67 -2.97 -4.25
CA TRP A 20 -0.73 -3.23 -5.33
C TRP A 20 0.21 -4.35 -4.91
N VAL A 21 0.14 -5.46 -5.62
CA VAL A 21 0.92 -6.66 -5.31
C VAL A 21 1.97 -6.89 -6.39
N CYS A 22 3.19 -7.21 -5.97
CA CYS A 22 4.25 -7.60 -6.89
C CYS A 22 4.01 -9.02 -7.42
N MET A 23 3.67 -9.16 -8.71
CA MET A 23 3.48 -10.44 -9.39
C MET A 23 4.77 -11.23 -9.61
N SER A 24 5.95 -10.63 -9.43
CA SER A 24 7.21 -11.36 -9.57
C SER A 24 7.55 -12.20 -8.34
N CYS A 25 7.33 -11.68 -7.13
CA CYS A 25 7.68 -12.37 -5.89
C CYS A 25 6.50 -12.77 -5.03
N LEU A 26 5.32 -12.16 -5.23
CA LEU A 26 4.12 -12.40 -4.43
C LEU A 26 4.34 -12.26 -2.91
N SER A 27 5.38 -11.53 -2.49
CA SER A 27 5.72 -11.29 -1.07
C SER A 27 5.56 -9.83 -0.67
N GLU A 28 5.32 -8.91 -1.60
CA GLU A 28 5.21 -7.49 -1.33
C GLU A 28 3.84 -6.96 -1.79
N ALA A 29 3.14 -6.32 -0.86
CA ALA A 29 1.87 -5.64 -1.10
C ALA A 29 1.94 -4.22 -0.52
N PHE A 30 1.42 -3.25 -1.27
CA PHE A 30 1.36 -1.86 -0.88
C PHE A 30 -0.05 -1.30 -1.09
N CYS A 31 -0.53 -0.47 -0.18
CA CYS A 31 -1.83 0.17 -0.31
C CYS A 31 -1.65 1.61 -0.81
N ARG A 32 -2.37 1.99 -1.87
CA ARG A 32 -2.40 3.35 -2.47
C ARG A 32 -1.02 3.90 -2.83
N LYS A 33 -0.02 3.04 -2.99
CA LYS A 33 1.33 3.42 -3.39
C LYS A 33 2.00 2.27 -4.12
N VAL A 34 2.84 2.60 -5.10
CA VAL A 34 3.65 1.63 -5.84
C VAL A 34 5.12 2.03 -5.77
N PRO A 35 6.03 1.13 -5.36
CA PRO A 35 7.46 1.41 -5.40
C PRO A 35 7.97 1.47 -6.85
N MET A 36 8.77 2.49 -7.13
CA MET A 36 9.42 2.75 -8.41
C MET A 36 10.93 2.85 -8.23
N PRO A 37 11.74 2.31 -9.16
CA PRO A 37 11.35 1.65 -10.41
C PRO A 37 11.04 0.15 -10.27
N ALA A 38 11.39 -0.44 -9.14
CA ALA A 38 11.36 -1.89 -8.95
C ALA A 38 10.91 -2.27 -7.54
N CYS A 39 10.50 -3.53 -7.40
CA CYS A 39 10.20 -4.12 -6.11
C CYS A 39 11.42 -4.06 -5.18
N PRO A 40 11.27 -3.62 -3.92
CA PRO A 40 12.39 -3.57 -2.97
C PRO A 40 12.99 -4.95 -2.67
N THR A 41 12.16 -6.00 -2.78
CA THR A 41 12.54 -7.36 -2.39
C THR A 41 13.17 -8.14 -3.54
N CYS A 42 12.50 -8.19 -4.70
CA CYS A 42 12.96 -9.00 -5.83
C CYS A 42 13.59 -8.19 -6.96
N HIS A 43 13.57 -6.85 -6.87
CA HIS A 43 14.04 -5.94 -7.92
C HIS A 43 13.35 -6.14 -9.29
N GLY A 44 12.19 -6.80 -9.31
CA GLY A 44 11.33 -6.91 -10.49
C GLY A 44 10.78 -5.54 -10.90
N VAL A 45 10.85 -5.23 -12.19
CA VAL A 45 10.45 -3.93 -12.77
C VAL A 45 9.03 -4.04 -13.31
N SER A 46 8.14 -3.08 -12.95
CA SER A 46 6.78 -2.97 -13.50
C SER A 46 5.88 -4.21 -13.40
N THR A 47 6.00 -4.99 -12.32
CA THR A 47 5.16 -6.18 -12.07
C THR A 47 4.13 -5.98 -10.97
N TYR A 48 3.72 -4.74 -10.71
CA TYR A 48 2.68 -4.47 -9.72
C TYR A 48 1.30 -4.47 -10.36
N GLU A 49 0.43 -5.33 -9.86
CA GLU A 49 -0.98 -5.39 -10.27
C GLU A 49 -1.89 -5.02 -9.10
N ALA A 50 -3.02 -4.39 -9.43
CA ALA A 50 -3.99 -3.91 -8.45
C ALA A 50 -4.99 -5.01 -8.11
N PHE A 51 -5.16 -5.28 -6.83
CA PHE A 51 -6.10 -6.27 -6.29
C PHE A 51 -6.91 -5.70 -5.12
N THR A 52 -8.05 -6.32 -4.86
CA THR A 52 -8.81 -6.08 -3.62
C THR A 52 -8.24 -6.95 -2.50
N LEU A 53 -8.44 -6.55 -1.24
CA LEU A 53 -7.98 -7.36 -0.11
C LEU A 53 -8.62 -8.77 -0.14
N ALA A 54 -9.90 -8.84 -0.50
CA ALA A 54 -10.62 -10.10 -0.64
C ALA A 54 -10.00 -11.01 -1.71
N ALA A 55 -9.59 -10.45 -2.86
CA ALA A 55 -8.88 -11.23 -3.88
C ALA A 55 -7.55 -11.75 -3.35
N VAL A 56 -6.74 -10.90 -2.71
CA VAL A 56 -5.44 -11.33 -2.14
C VAL A 56 -5.61 -12.40 -1.06
N GLN A 57 -6.71 -12.37 -0.29
CA GLN A 57 -7.02 -13.40 0.71
C GLN A 57 -7.40 -14.75 0.09
N ASP A 58 -7.93 -14.77 -1.12
CA ASP A 58 -8.36 -15.99 -1.82
C ASP A 58 -7.17 -16.75 -2.42
N TRP A 59 -6.22 -16.05 -3.05
CA TRP A 59 -5.10 -16.68 -3.76
C TRP A 59 -3.74 -16.49 -3.09
N GLY A 60 -3.59 -15.50 -2.20
CA GLY A 60 -2.30 -15.08 -1.65
C GLY A 60 -1.74 -16.01 -0.58
N THR A 61 -0.45 -15.89 -0.32
CA THR A 61 0.21 -16.57 0.80
C THR A 61 -0.10 -15.85 2.12
N GLU A 62 0.03 -16.55 3.26
CA GLU A 62 -0.19 -15.94 4.58
C GLU A 62 0.67 -14.68 4.81
N GLU A 63 1.92 -14.68 4.33
CA GLU A 63 2.82 -13.53 4.39
C GLU A 63 2.29 -12.34 3.56
N LEU A 64 1.84 -12.61 2.34
CA LEU A 64 1.29 -11.60 1.45
C LEU A 64 0.00 -11.01 2.02
N ILE A 65 -0.88 -11.86 2.54
CA ILE A 65 -2.15 -11.46 3.15
C ILE A 65 -1.87 -10.58 4.37
N ALA A 66 -0.95 -10.97 5.24
CA ALA A 66 -0.58 -10.18 6.42
C ALA A 66 -0.07 -8.79 6.02
N LYS A 67 0.78 -8.70 4.98
CA LYS A 67 1.27 -7.42 4.45
C LYS A 67 0.18 -6.59 3.80
N ALA A 68 -0.71 -7.20 3.03
CA ALA A 68 -1.83 -6.52 2.39
C ALA A 68 -2.81 -5.93 3.44
N VAL A 69 -3.14 -6.70 4.47
CA VAL A 69 -3.94 -6.21 5.61
C VAL A 69 -3.23 -5.05 6.30
N ALA A 70 -1.96 -5.22 6.67
CA ALA A 70 -1.19 -4.17 7.34
C ALA A 70 -1.12 -2.87 6.50
N ALA A 71 -0.87 -2.99 5.20
CA ALA A 71 -0.83 -1.86 4.29
C ALA A 71 -2.18 -1.17 4.16
N GLN A 72 -3.29 -1.92 4.12
CA GLN A 72 -4.63 -1.35 4.09
C GLN A 72 -4.95 -0.60 5.39
N ARG A 73 -4.63 -1.20 6.55
CA ARG A 73 -4.83 -0.54 7.85
C ARG A 73 -4.04 0.75 7.99
N ASP A 74 -2.79 0.77 7.53
CA ASP A 74 -1.94 1.97 7.52
C ASP A 74 -2.56 3.07 6.66
N ALA A 75 -3.03 2.73 5.45
CA ALA A 75 -3.70 3.67 4.56
C ALA A 75 -5.02 4.20 5.13
N GLU A 76 -5.81 3.34 5.78
CA GLU A 76 -7.03 3.73 6.49
C GLU A 76 -6.73 4.64 7.68
N ALA A 77 -5.69 4.36 8.46
CA ALA A 77 -5.29 5.19 9.59
C ALA A 77 -4.86 6.61 9.16
N ILE A 78 -4.16 6.72 8.02
CA ILE A 78 -3.79 8.01 7.44
C ILE A 78 -5.02 8.75 6.91
N SER A 79 -5.99 8.03 6.35
CA SER A 79 -7.22 8.61 5.79
C SER A 79 -8.28 8.94 6.85
N ALA A 80 -8.28 8.23 7.98
CA ALA A 80 -9.22 8.36 9.09
C ALA A 80 -8.69 9.24 10.22
N ALA A 81 -7.48 9.82 10.10
CA ALA A 81 -7.05 10.88 10.99
C ALA A 81 -8.10 12.01 10.93
N PRO A 82 -8.85 12.26 12.02
CA PRO A 82 -9.75 13.39 12.04
C PRO A 82 -8.89 14.63 11.91
N ALA A 83 -9.23 15.50 10.96
CA ALA A 83 -8.83 16.89 11.01
C ALA A 83 -9.43 17.48 12.29
N THR A 84 -8.78 17.30 13.44
CA THR A 84 -9.00 18.14 14.61
C THR A 84 -8.34 19.47 14.25
N PRO A 85 -9.09 20.55 13.99
CA PRO A 85 -8.46 21.87 13.89
C PRO A 85 -7.73 22.14 15.22
N PRO A 86 -6.54 22.76 15.20
CA PRO A 86 -5.90 23.17 16.44
C PRO A 86 -6.80 24.24 17.06
N LEU A 87 -7.60 23.85 18.05
CA LEU A 87 -8.28 24.81 18.90
C LEU A 87 -7.19 25.47 19.75
N GLU A 88 -6.75 26.64 19.28
CA GLU A 88 -6.15 27.65 20.14
C GLU A 88 -7.00 27.75 21.41
N SER A 89 -6.38 27.49 22.55
CA SER A 89 -6.93 27.90 23.85
C SER A 89 -5.87 28.77 24.49
N VAL A 90 -5.99 30.05 24.15
CA VAL A 90 -5.49 31.18 24.91
C VAL A 90 -6.23 31.19 26.26
N GLN A 91 -5.53 30.91 27.35
CA GLN A 91 -5.68 31.63 28.63
C GLN A 91 -4.58 31.26 29.64
#